data_AF-A0A1C6P2Q8-F1
#
_entry.id   AF-A0A1C6P2Q8-F1
#
_cell.length_a   1.000
_cell.length_b   1.000
_cell.length_c   1.000
_cell.angle_alpha   90.00
_cell.angle_beta   90.00
_cell.angle_gamma   90.00
#
_symmetry.space_group_name_H-M   'P 1'
#
loop_
_entity.id
_entity.type
_entity.pdbx_description
1 polymer ?
#
loop_
_entity_poly.entity_id
_entity_poly.type
_entity_poly.pdbx_seq_one_letter_code
_entity_poly.pdbx_strand_id
1 'polypeptide(L)'
;MATAAARQAAGTAPEGAAEAVHTAALEAVFDAAVAADERIEPRDWMPDAYRATLVRQIAQHAHSEIIGMQPEANWITRAPSLRRKAILMAKVQDEAGHGLYLYGAAETLGASRDDLLDKLHTGRQKYSSIFNYPTLTWADVGAIGWLVDGAAITNQVPLCRCSYGPYARAMVRVCKEESFHQRQGYELLLALSRGTDAQHAMAQDAIDRWWWPSLMMFGPPDGESPHSAQSTAWKIKRHSNDELRQRFVDICVPQAESLGLALPDPDLRWNEERGHHDFGAIDWTEFWEVLKGNGPCNDERISRRRRAHEEGAWVREAAAAHARKHTPGTASGGHTSTPNAPDATDATDATDKTDPTDPTDPTDPTASADGTAPSGAPAPAPAGSGKATA
;
A
#
# COMPACT_ATOMS: atom_id res chain seq x y z
N MET A 1 -30.45 9.24 35.74
CA MET A 1 -30.42 9.83 37.09
C MET A 1 -29.62 8.92 37.99
N ALA A 2 -28.45 9.37 38.45
CA ALA A 2 -27.67 8.75 39.51
C ALA A 2 -27.40 9.84 40.56
N THR A 3 -27.58 9.49 41.83
CA THR A 3 -27.83 10.37 42.98
C THR A 3 -26.59 11.09 43.49
N ALA A 4 -26.80 12.35 43.89
CA ALA A 4 -25.83 13.21 44.55
C ALA A 4 -25.64 12.83 46.02
N ALA A 5 -24.45 12.35 46.39
CA ALA A 5 -23.90 12.39 47.76
C ALA A 5 -22.42 11.98 47.79
N ALA A 6 -21.53 12.86 47.33
CA ALA A 6 -20.11 12.91 47.73
C ALA A 6 -19.47 14.20 47.19
N ARG A 7 -19.87 15.36 47.73
CA ARG A 7 -19.17 16.64 47.56
C ARG A 7 -18.84 17.19 48.94
N GLN A 8 -17.65 16.88 49.46
CA GLN A 8 -16.86 17.77 50.32
C GLN A 8 -15.54 17.10 50.74
N ALA A 9 -14.51 17.35 49.94
CA ALA A 9 -13.12 17.56 50.33
C ALA A 9 -12.32 17.85 49.05
N ALA A 10 -12.68 18.93 48.35
CA ALA A 10 -11.90 19.42 47.22
C ALA A 10 -10.69 20.20 47.75
N GLY A 11 -9.66 19.47 48.19
CA GLY A 11 -8.31 19.97 47.98
C GLY A 11 -8.11 19.98 46.47
N THR A 12 -7.81 21.13 45.89
CA THR A 12 -7.41 21.24 44.48
C THR A 12 -6.20 20.32 44.29
N ALA A 13 -6.45 19.13 43.75
CA ALA A 13 -5.38 18.32 43.20
C ALA A 13 -4.64 19.19 42.17
N PRO A 14 -3.29 19.18 42.16
CA PRO A 14 -2.55 19.91 41.14
C PRO A 14 -3.07 19.45 39.77
N GLU A 15 -3.21 20.39 38.83
CA GLU A 15 -3.85 20.17 37.52
C GLU A 15 -3.33 18.90 36.81
N GLY A 16 -2.03 18.59 36.97
CA GLY A 16 -1.42 17.36 36.45
C GLY A 16 -1.84 16.04 37.11
N ALA A 17 -2.35 16.05 38.35
CA ALA A 17 -2.89 14.84 38.99
C ALA A 17 -4.29 14.49 38.48
N ALA A 18 -5.13 15.48 38.18
CA ALA A 18 -6.44 15.26 37.56
C ALA A 18 -6.29 14.78 36.10
N GLU A 19 -5.32 15.34 35.38
CA GLU A 19 -4.95 14.92 34.03
C GLU A 19 -4.40 13.49 34.00
N ALA A 20 -3.51 13.13 34.93
CA ALA A 20 -2.96 11.77 35.03
C ALA A 20 -4.05 10.72 35.33
N VAL A 21 -5.01 11.03 36.21
CA VAL A 21 -6.14 10.13 36.51
C VAL A 21 -7.07 9.98 35.29
N HIS A 22 -7.28 11.06 34.53
CA HIS A 22 -8.07 11.00 33.30
C HIS A 22 -7.39 10.15 32.22
N THR A 23 -6.07 10.31 32.02
CA THR A 23 -5.28 9.50 31.08
C THR A 23 -5.29 8.02 31.46
N ALA A 24 -5.10 7.68 32.74
CA ALA A 24 -5.15 6.30 33.20
C ALA A 24 -6.53 5.64 32.96
N ALA A 25 -7.62 6.41 33.08
CA ALA A 25 -8.95 5.92 32.77
C ALA A 25 -9.13 5.65 31.27
N LEU A 26 -8.58 6.50 30.40
CA LEU A 26 -8.60 6.30 28.94
C LEU A 26 -7.74 5.11 28.51
N GLU A 27 -6.57 4.93 29.13
CA GLU A 27 -5.71 3.75 28.95
C GLU A 27 -6.45 2.45 29.28
N ALA A 28 -7.14 2.40 30.43
CA ALA A 28 -7.89 1.22 30.82
C ALA A 28 -9.03 0.88 29.83
N VAL A 29 -9.71 1.90 29.26
CA VAL A 29 -10.73 1.69 28.23
C VAL A 29 -10.11 1.15 26.94
N PHE A 30 -8.99 1.71 26.50
CA PHE A 30 -8.24 1.24 25.34
C PHE A 30 -7.78 -0.21 25.51
N ASP A 31 -7.18 -0.54 26.65
CA ASP A 31 -6.70 -1.90 26.93
C ASP A 31 -7.85 -2.91 26.97
N ALA A 32 -9.00 -2.52 27.54
CA ALA A 32 -10.21 -3.36 27.54
C ALA A 32 -10.74 -3.60 26.11
N ALA A 33 -10.78 -2.58 25.26
CA ALA A 33 -11.20 -2.70 23.86
C ALA A 33 -10.26 -3.63 23.07
N VAL A 34 -8.95 -3.44 23.20
CA VAL A 34 -7.95 -4.32 22.57
C VAL A 34 -8.10 -5.74 23.08
N ALA A 35 -8.24 -5.95 24.40
CA ALA A 35 -8.42 -7.27 24.99
C ALA A 35 -9.67 -7.98 24.45
N ALA A 36 -10.77 -7.25 24.26
CA ALA A 36 -12.02 -7.72 23.69
C ALA A 36 -12.01 -7.92 22.16
N ASP A 37 -10.88 -7.68 21.48
CA ASP A 37 -10.75 -7.72 20.00
C ASP A 37 -11.66 -6.70 19.29
N GLU A 38 -12.01 -5.61 19.97
CA GLU A 38 -12.69 -4.47 19.37
C GLU A 38 -11.72 -3.69 18.47
N ARG A 39 -12.28 -3.00 17.47
CA ARG A 39 -11.48 -2.17 16.55
C ARG A 39 -11.37 -0.76 17.10
N ILE A 40 -10.14 -0.28 17.18
CA ILE A 40 -9.85 1.13 17.45
C ILE A 40 -10.08 1.92 16.16
N GLU A 41 -10.89 2.97 16.24
CA GLU A 41 -11.27 3.84 15.13
C GLU A 41 -10.63 5.24 15.26
N PRO A 42 -10.60 6.06 14.19
CA PRO A 42 -9.88 7.33 14.18
C PRO A 42 -10.28 8.35 15.25
N ARG A 43 -11.52 8.28 15.76
CA ARG A 43 -12.06 9.19 16.78
C ARG A 43 -11.84 8.70 18.20
N ASP A 44 -11.43 7.44 18.36
CA ASP A 44 -11.20 6.87 19.67
C ASP A 44 -9.90 7.43 20.25
N TRP A 45 -9.89 7.56 21.57
CA TRP A 45 -8.63 7.80 22.26
C TRP A 45 -7.73 6.57 22.10
N MET A 46 -6.43 6.81 21.90
CA MET A 46 -5.42 5.76 21.81
C MET A 46 -4.08 6.29 22.34
N PRO A 47 -3.20 5.45 22.89
CA PRO A 47 -1.88 5.87 23.33
C PRO A 47 -1.07 6.48 22.19
N ASP A 48 -0.29 7.53 22.45
CA ASP A 48 0.54 8.17 21.43
C ASP A 48 1.58 7.21 20.85
N ALA A 49 2.12 6.30 21.67
CA ALA A 49 3.04 5.27 21.22
C ALA A 49 2.35 4.24 20.28
N TYR A 50 1.07 3.94 20.49
CA TYR A 50 0.26 3.11 19.60
C TYR A 50 0.06 3.81 18.25
N ARG A 51 -0.35 5.08 18.29
CA ARG A 51 -0.50 5.95 17.10
C ARG A 51 0.81 6.03 16.31
N ALA A 52 1.92 6.36 16.97
CA ALA A 52 3.23 6.50 16.33
C ALA A 52 3.72 5.17 15.71
N THR A 53 3.50 4.05 16.39
CA THR A 53 3.85 2.72 15.88
C THR A 53 3.06 2.38 14.62
N LEU A 54 1.75 2.65 14.59
CA LEU A 54 0.91 2.45 13.42
C LEU A 54 1.26 3.39 12.28
N VAL A 55 1.47 4.69 12.54
CA VAL A 55 1.92 5.64 11.50
C VAL A 55 3.21 5.14 10.87
N ARG A 56 4.19 4.71 11.68
CA ARG A 56 5.43 4.13 11.17
C ARG A 56 5.17 2.90 10.31
N GLN A 57 4.43 1.92 10.83
CA GLN A 57 4.22 0.65 10.12
C GLN A 57 3.42 0.81 8.83
N ILE A 58 2.30 1.54 8.87
CA ILE A 58 1.41 1.76 7.72
C ILE A 58 2.13 2.61 6.66
N ALA A 59 2.89 3.63 7.07
CA ALA A 59 3.69 4.41 6.13
C ALA A 59 4.76 3.57 5.43
N GLN A 60 5.52 2.77 6.19
CA GLN A 60 6.52 1.87 5.60
C GLN A 60 5.88 0.84 4.66
N HIS A 61 4.67 0.38 4.97
CA HIS A 61 3.87 -0.46 4.07
C HIS A 61 3.51 0.29 2.79
N ALA A 62 2.95 1.51 2.89
CA ALA A 62 2.61 2.34 1.74
C ALA A 62 3.84 2.71 0.89
N HIS A 63 5.00 2.91 1.51
CA HIS A 63 6.28 3.10 0.82
C HIS A 63 6.70 1.86 0.06
N SER A 64 6.47 0.68 0.64
CA SER A 64 6.76 -0.61 0.04
C SER A 64 5.97 -0.78 -1.27
N GLU A 65 4.68 -0.47 -1.29
CA GLU A 65 3.89 -0.48 -2.53
C GLU A 65 4.49 0.42 -3.62
N ILE A 66 4.80 1.67 -3.29
CA ILE A 66 5.34 2.64 -4.27
C ILE A 66 6.71 2.21 -4.81
N ILE A 67 7.60 1.71 -3.95
CA ILE A 67 8.93 1.30 -4.36
C ILE A 67 8.88 -0.05 -5.09
N GLY A 68 7.96 -0.94 -4.72
CA GLY A 68 7.73 -2.25 -5.33
C GLY A 68 7.33 -2.19 -6.80
N MET A 69 6.63 -1.13 -7.22
CA MET A 69 6.34 -0.88 -8.63
C MET A 69 7.62 -0.85 -9.49
N GLN A 70 8.77 -0.42 -8.96
CA GLN A 70 9.97 -0.17 -9.76
C GLN A 70 10.64 -1.43 -10.35
N PRO A 71 10.96 -2.48 -9.56
CA PRO A 71 11.55 -3.71 -10.09
C PRO A 71 10.64 -4.41 -11.13
N GLU A 72 9.33 -4.35 -10.96
CA GLU A 72 8.38 -4.96 -11.89
C GLU A 72 8.13 -4.10 -13.13
N ALA A 73 8.00 -2.78 -12.96
CA ALA A 73 7.89 -1.84 -14.08
C ALA A 73 9.11 -1.89 -15.02
N ASN A 74 10.27 -2.32 -14.51
CA ASN A 74 11.47 -2.57 -15.30
C ASN A 74 11.18 -3.51 -16.50
N TRP A 75 10.27 -4.48 -16.33
CA TRP A 75 9.97 -5.50 -17.33
C TRP A 75 8.70 -5.24 -18.15
N ILE A 76 7.90 -4.21 -17.84
CA ILE A 76 6.66 -3.90 -18.59
C ILE A 76 6.91 -3.79 -20.10
N THR A 77 7.97 -3.08 -20.52
CA THR A 77 8.26 -2.87 -21.94
C THR A 77 8.81 -4.12 -22.63
N ARG A 78 9.34 -5.09 -21.86
CA ARG A 78 10.08 -6.27 -22.32
C ARG A 78 9.37 -7.60 -22.07
N ALA A 79 8.15 -7.57 -21.53
CA ALA A 79 7.36 -8.77 -21.29
C ALA A 79 7.20 -9.59 -22.58
N PRO A 80 7.38 -10.93 -22.53
CA PRO A 80 7.54 -11.79 -23.72
C PRO A 80 6.23 -12.06 -24.48
N SER A 81 5.09 -11.60 -23.95
CA SER A 81 3.80 -11.68 -24.64
C SER A 81 2.87 -10.55 -24.20
N LEU A 82 1.90 -10.21 -25.04
CA LEU A 82 0.87 -9.22 -24.69
C LEU A 82 0.03 -9.63 -23.48
N ARG A 83 -0.27 -10.94 -23.35
CA ARG A 83 -0.98 -11.47 -22.18
C ARG A 83 -0.21 -11.20 -20.88
N ARG A 84 1.08 -11.55 -20.84
CA ARG A 84 1.90 -11.32 -19.64
C ARG A 84 2.16 -9.83 -19.40
N LYS A 85 2.29 -9.03 -20.46
CA LYS A 85 2.38 -7.57 -20.36
C LYS A 85 1.15 -6.95 -19.72
N ALA A 86 -0.05 -7.34 -20.16
CA ALA A 86 -1.31 -6.85 -19.62
C ALA A 86 -1.48 -7.22 -18.13
N ILE A 87 -1.15 -8.46 -17.76
CA ILE A 87 -1.18 -8.91 -16.36
C ILE A 87 -0.22 -8.08 -15.51
N LEU A 88 1.03 -7.89 -15.96
CA LEU A 88 2.03 -7.12 -15.22
C LEU A 88 1.62 -5.65 -15.06
N MET A 89 1.05 -5.04 -16.10
CA MET A 89 0.53 -3.67 -16.02
C MET A 89 -0.63 -3.56 -15.02
N ALA A 90 -1.54 -4.53 -14.99
CA ALA A 90 -2.63 -4.56 -14.03
C ALA A 90 -2.11 -4.69 -12.59
N LYS A 91 -1.14 -5.58 -12.35
CA LYS A 91 -0.50 -5.73 -11.03
C LYS A 91 0.15 -4.44 -10.54
N VAL A 92 1.01 -3.82 -11.37
CA VAL A 92 1.71 -2.57 -11.01
C VAL A 92 0.72 -1.40 -10.83
N GLN A 93 -0.41 -1.42 -11.55
CA GLN A 93 -1.50 -0.47 -11.33
C GLN A 93 -2.16 -0.66 -9.96
N ASP A 94 -2.44 -1.91 -9.57
CA ASP A 94 -3.06 -2.22 -8.28
C ASP A 94 -2.12 -1.86 -7.11
N GLU A 95 -0.81 -2.10 -7.22
CA GLU A 95 0.19 -1.64 -6.23
C GLU A 95 0.11 -0.12 -5.99
N ALA A 96 -0.07 0.67 -7.06
CA ALA A 96 -0.28 2.11 -6.90
C ALA A 96 -1.57 2.41 -6.12
N GLY A 97 -2.64 1.65 -6.36
CA GLY A 97 -3.90 1.71 -5.62
C GLY A 97 -3.75 1.31 -4.16
N HIS A 98 -3.03 0.24 -3.87
CA HIS A 98 -2.75 -0.24 -2.51
C HIS A 98 -1.98 0.81 -1.71
N GLY A 99 -0.96 1.42 -2.33
CA GLY A 99 -0.23 2.53 -1.74
C GLY A 99 -1.17 3.69 -1.35
N LEU A 100 -2.13 4.03 -2.20
CA LEU A 100 -3.15 5.06 -1.90
C LEU A 100 -4.05 4.66 -0.73
N TYR A 101 -4.52 3.41 -0.66
CA TYR A 101 -5.33 2.93 0.47
C TYR A 101 -4.55 3.03 1.79
N LEU A 102 -3.27 2.66 1.77
CA LEU A 102 -2.40 2.67 2.95
C LEU A 102 -2.06 4.09 3.42
N TYR A 103 -1.73 5.01 2.50
CA TYR A 103 -1.58 6.42 2.90
C TYR A 103 -2.88 6.96 3.48
N GLY A 104 -4.04 6.66 2.87
CA GLY A 104 -5.33 7.06 3.42
C GLY A 104 -5.57 6.53 4.84
N ALA A 105 -5.19 5.28 5.12
CA ALA A 105 -5.27 4.71 6.46
C ALA A 105 -4.27 5.33 7.46
N ALA A 106 -3.09 5.78 7.00
CA ALA A 106 -2.14 6.51 7.83
C ALA A 106 -2.64 7.93 8.15
N GLU A 107 -3.30 8.59 7.20
CA GLU A 107 -3.84 9.95 7.37
C GLU A 107 -4.95 9.99 8.42
N THR A 108 -5.70 8.90 8.64
CA THR A 108 -6.69 8.84 9.72
C THR A 108 -6.07 8.86 11.13
N LEU A 109 -4.75 8.67 11.24
CA LEU A 109 -4.00 8.83 12.50
C LEU A 109 -3.46 10.26 12.71
N GLY A 110 -3.69 11.17 11.75
CA GLY A 110 -3.23 12.56 11.77
C GLY A 110 -1.89 12.80 11.07
N ALA A 111 -1.32 11.79 10.41
CA ALA A 111 -0.12 11.97 9.60
C ALA A 111 -0.45 12.66 8.26
N SER A 112 0.47 13.47 7.72
CA SER A 112 0.37 14.01 6.37
C SER A 112 1.08 13.09 5.38
N ARG A 113 0.44 12.72 4.28
CA ARG A 113 1.08 11.95 3.21
C ARG A 113 2.33 12.62 2.65
N ASP A 114 2.32 13.95 2.50
CA ASP A 114 3.48 14.69 2.00
C ASP A 114 4.67 14.54 2.95
N ASP A 115 4.41 14.60 4.26
CA ASP A 115 5.42 14.46 5.31
C ASP A 115 5.96 13.02 5.39
N LEU A 116 5.12 12.02 5.12
CA LEU A 116 5.53 10.62 4.99
C LEU A 116 6.38 10.39 3.73
N LEU A 117 6.00 10.99 2.60
CA LEU A 117 6.77 10.91 1.35
C LEU A 117 8.14 11.57 1.49
N ASP A 118 8.23 12.72 2.16
CA ASP A 118 9.51 13.36 2.47
C ASP A 118 10.40 12.45 3.34
N LYS A 119 9.82 11.80 4.37
CA LYS A 119 10.56 10.82 5.19
C LYS A 119 11.07 9.64 4.37
N LEU A 120 10.32 9.16 3.39
CA LEU A 120 10.80 8.16 2.42
C LEU A 120 11.96 8.71 1.57
N HIS A 121 11.81 9.89 0.98
CA HIS A 121 12.82 10.50 0.10
C HIS A 121 14.14 10.78 0.81
N THR A 122 14.06 11.19 2.07
CA THR A 122 15.21 11.49 2.94
C THR A 122 15.80 10.25 3.63
N GLY A 123 15.22 9.06 3.43
CA GLY A 123 15.65 7.82 4.08
C GLY A 123 15.33 7.73 5.58
N ARG A 124 14.53 8.66 6.12
CA ARG A 124 14.07 8.65 7.52
C ARG A 124 12.98 7.62 7.80
N GLN A 125 12.28 7.15 6.76
CA GLN A 125 11.39 6.00 6.82
C GLN A 125 11.76 4.97 5.75
N LYS A 126 11.64 3.69 6.12
CA LYS A 126 12.05 2.56 5.27
C LYS A 126 10.91 2.07 4.38
N TYR A 127 11.24 1.18 3.46
CA TYR A 127 10.32 0.31 2.72
C TYR A 127 10.83 -1.13 2.85
N SER A 128 10.07 -2.11 2.37
CA SER A 128 10.42 -3.52 2.44
C SER A 128 11.79 -3.79 1.80
N SER A 129 12.62 -4.59 2.48
CA SER A 129 13.99 -4.91 2.06
C SER A 129 14.03 -5.52 0.65
N ILE A 130 13.01 -6.30 0.30
CA ILE A 130 12.92 -7.08 -0.93
C ILE A 130 13.01 -6.26 -2.22
N PHE A 131 12.58 -4.99 -2.19
CA PHE A 131 12.58 -4.15 -3.40
C PHE A 131 13.96 -3.59 -3.74
N ASN A 132 14.97 -3.89 -2.94
CA ASN A 132 16.37 -3.55 -3.20
C ASN A 132 17.09 -4.57 -4.08
N TYR A 133 16.43 -5.66 -4.47
CA TYR A 133 17.01 -6.67 -5.35
C TYR A 133 16.68 -6.37 -6.83
N PRO A 134 17.60 -6.66 -7.77
CA PRO A 134 17.42 -6.37 -9.19
C PRO A 134 16.61 -7.45 -9.92
N THR A 135 15.79 -7.04 -10.90
CA THR A 135 15.08 -7.95 -11.81
C THR A 135 15.90 -8.19 -13.07
N LEU A 136 16.72 -9.24 -13.07
CA LEU A 136 17.74 -9.49 -14.11
C LEU A 136 17.19 -10.20 -15.35
N THR A 137 16.19 -11.05 -15.17
CA THR A 137 15.55 -11.86 -16.23
C THR A 137 14.02 -11.73 -16.15
N TRP A 138 13.31 -12.27 -17.15
CA TRP A 138 11.85 -12.30 -17.09
C TRP A 138 11.32 -13.21 -15.97
N ALA A 139 12.07 -14.26 -15.60
CA ALA A 139 11.67 -15.15 -14.53
C ALA A 139 11.61 -14.45 -13.17
N ASP A 140 12.38 -13.38 -12.96
CA ASP A 140 12.32 -12.54 -11.76
C ASP A 140 10.92 -11.96 -11.52
N VAL A 141 10.19 -11.60 -12.58
CA VAL A 141 8.80 -11.13 -12.44
C VAL A 141 7.90 -12.26 -11.92
N GLY A 142 8.16 -13.50 -12.33
CA GLY A 142 7.48 -14.67 -11.79
C GLY A 142 7.85 -14.95 -10.34
N ALA A 143 9.13 -14.83 -9.99
CA ALA A 143 9.62 -15.04 -8.63
C ALA A 143 9.08 -13.97 -7.67
N ILE A 144 9.02 -12.70 -8.08
CA ILE A 144 8.36 -11.63 -7.32
C ILE A 144 6.88 -11.97 -7.14
N GLY A 145 6.16 -12.20 -8.24
CA GLY A 145 4.74 -12.52 -8.17
C GLY A 145 4.45 -13.80 -7.36
N TRP A 146 5.34 -14.79 -7.28
CA TRP A 146 5.08 -16.00 -6.49
C TRP A 146 5.57 -15.89 -5.05
N LEU A 147 6.88 -15.69 -4.86
CA LEU A 147 7.53 -15.73 -3.55
C LEU A 147 7.34 -14.43 -2.79
N VAL A 148 7.59 -13.28 -3.43
CA VAL A 148 7.54 -11.97 -2.77
C VAL A 148 6.11 -11.61 -2.41
N ASP A 149 5.17 -11.69 -3.35
CA ASP A 149 3.75 -11.49 -3.06
C ASP A 149 3.21 -12.58 -2.12
N GLY A 150 3.69 -13.83 -2.23
CA GLY A 150 3.32 -14.90 -1.31
C GLY A 150 3.73 -14.62 0.14
N ALA A 151 4.94 -14.09 0.33
CA ALA A 151 5.43 -13.66 1.64
C ALA A 151 4.64 -12.44 2.15
N ALA A 152 4.38 -11.47 1.27
CA ALA A 152 3.54 -10.32 1.58
C ALA A 152 2.13 -10.76 2.03
N ILE A 153 1.44 -11.61 1.28
CA ILE A 153 0.11 -12.14 1.63
C ILE A 153 0.15 -12.89 2.97
N THR A 154 1.18 -13.71 3.20
CA THR A 154 1.33 -14.44 4.48
C THR A 154 1.43 -13.47 5.66
N ASN A 155 2.11 -12.33 5.48
CA ASN A 155 2.20 -11.28 6.49
C ASN A 155 0.91 -10.43 6.59
N GLN A 156 0.23 -10.16 5.48
CA GLN A 156 -0.89 -9.23 5.40
C GLN A 156 -2.24 -9.83 5.80
N VAL A 157 -2.50 -11.11 5.50
CA VAL A 157 -3.75 -11.76 5.87
C VAL A 157 -4.02 -11.67 7.40
N PRO A 158 -3.04 -11.93 8.28
CA PRO A 158 -3.20 -11.66 9.71
C PRO A 158 -3.50 -10.20 10.06
N LEU A 159 -2.98 -9.23 9.29
CA LEU A 159 -3.24 -7.80 9.50
C LEU A 159 -4.68 -7.39 9.14
N CYS A 160 -5.45 -8.22 8.42
CA CYS A 160 -6.90 -8.06 8.33
C CYS A 160 -7.58 -8.10 9.71
N ARG A 161 -6.88 -8.59 10.75
CA ARG A 161 -7.32 -8.58 12.15
C ARG A 161 -6.51 -7.65 13.05
N CYS A 162 -5.78 -6.69 12.49
CA CYS A 162 -5.11 -5.60 13.23
C CYS A 162 -6.12 -4.84 14.10
N SER A 163 -5.75 -4.48 15.33
CA SER A 163 -6.61 -3.71 16.24
C SER A 163 -7.06 -2.36 15.67
N TYR A 164 -6.29 -1.73 14.78
CA TYR A 164 -6.72 -0.48 14.14
C TYR A 164 -7.62 -0.71 12.94
N GLY A 165 -8.87 -0.25 13.04
CA GLY A 165 -9.93 -0.48 12.07
C GLY A 165 -9.58 -0.06 10.63
N PRO A 166 -9.13 1.18 10.38
CA PRO A 166 -8.77 1.64 9.04
C PRO A 166 -7.71 0.77 8.37
N TYR A 167 -6.67 0.36 9.11
CA TYR A 167 -5.62 -0.49 8.57
C TYR A 167 -6.12 -1.90 8.27
N ALA A 168 -6.87 -2.51 9.20
CA ALA A 168 -7.48 -3.82 8.98
C ALA A 168 -8.39 -3.84 7.74
N ARG A 169 -9.20 -2.79 7.52
CA ARG A 169 -10.06 -2.67 6.34
C ARG A 169 -9.30 -2.45 5.04
N ALA A 170 -8.18 -1.72 5.06
CA ALA A 170 -7.29 -1.60 3.91
C ALA A 170 -6.71 -2.97 3.54
N MET A 171 -6.20 -3.72 4.53
CA MET A 171 -5.64 -5.06 4.32
C MET A 171 -6.64 -6.05 3.73
N VAL A 172 -7.92 -5.97 4.09
CA VAL A 172 -8.96 -6.81 3.47
C VAL A 172 -9.09 -6.57 1.96
N ARG A 173 -8.93 -5.33 1.48
CA ARG A 173 -9.00 -5.03 0.04
C ARG A 173 -7.71 -5.46 -0.66
N VAL A 174 -6.57 -5.04 -0.11
CA VAL A 174 -5.24 -5.39 -0.63
C VAL A 174 -5.09 -6.91 -0.76
N CYS A 175 -5.39 -7.69 0.29
CA CYS A 175 -5.29 -9.16 0.22
C CYS A 175 -6.21 -9.80 -0.82
N LYS A 176 -7.39 -9.22 -1.09
CA LYS A 176 -8.29 -9.73 -2.14
C LYS A 176 -7.69 -9.53 -3.52
N GLU A 177 -7.11 -8.37 -3.77
CA GLU A 177 -6.50 -7.98 -5.04
C GLU A 177 -5.17 -8.73 -5.26
N GLU A 178 -4.28 -8.75 -4.27
CA GLU A 178 -2.94 -9.38 -4.37
C GLU A 178 -2.98 -10.89 -4.54
N SER A 179 -3.94 -11.59 -3.93
CA SER A 179 -4.04 -13.05 -4.07
C SER A 179 -4.23 -13.49 -5.52
N PHE A 180 -4.86 -12.65 -6.35
CA PHE A 180 -4.99 -12.89 -7.78
C PHE A 180 -3.64 -12.72 -8.48
N HIS A 181 -2.93 -11.63 -8.22
CA HIS A 181 -1.61 -11.37 -8.83
C HIS A 181 -0.58 -12.42 -8.43
N GLN A 182 -0.63 -12.88 -7.18
CA GLN A 182 0.26 -13.92 -6.69
C GLN A 182 0.10 -15.23 -7.48
N ARG A 183 -1.16 -15.60 -7.75
CA ARG A 183 -1.47 -16.75 -8.60
C ARG A 183 -0.94 -16.56 -10.01
N GLN A 184 -1.05 -15.37 -10.58
CA GLN A 184 -0.53 -15.09 -11.92
C GLN A 184 1.00 -15.17 -12.00
N GLY A 185 1.71 -14.80 -10.93
CA GLY A 185 3.16 -15.00 -10.77
C GLY A 185 3.53 -16.49 -10.74
N TYR A 186 2.82 -17.28 -9.94
CA TYR A 186 3.00 -18.74 -9.92
C TYR A 186 2.75 -19.38 -11.31
N GLU A 187 1.68 -18.99 -12.00
CA GLU A 187 1.39 -19.45 -13.37
C GLU A 187 2.47 -19.06 -14.39
N LEU A 188 3.19 -17.95 -14.16
CA LEU A 188 4.31 -17.54 -15.00
C LEU A 188 5.46 -18.54 -14.85
N LEU A 189 5.84 -18.84 -13.61
CA LEU A 189 6.90 -19.81 -13.32
C LEU A 189 6.53 -21.21 -13.79
N LEU A 190 5.26 -21.63 -13.62
CA LEU A 190 4.78 -22.91 -14.13
C LEU A 190 4.98 -23.03 -15.65
N ALA A 191 4.74 -21.95 -16.40
CA ALA A 191 4.96 -21.94 -17.84
C ALA A 191 6.45 -22.03 -18.20
N LEU A 192 7.33 -21.39 -17.43
CA LEU A 192 8.78 -21.47 -17.64
C LEU A 192 9.33 -22.85 -17.28
N SER A 193 8.92 -23.41 -16.15
CA SER A 193 9.31 -24.73 -15.67
C SER A 193 8.89 -25.86 -16.62
N ARG A 194 7.81 -25.69 -17.38
CA ARG A 194 7.35 -26.66 -18.39
C ARG A 194 7.81 -26.32 -19.81
N GLY A 195 8.64 -25.30 -19.94
CA GLY A 195 9.14 -24.79 -21.20
C GLY A 195 10.37 -25.54 -21.70
N THR A 196 11.25 -24.82 -22.40
CA THR A 196 12.57 -25.34 -22.79
C THR A 196 13.52 -25.40 -21.60
N ASP A 197 14.62 -26.14 -21.73
CA ASP A 197 15.68 -26.21 -20.70
C ASP A 197 16.19 -24.81 -20.32
N ALA A 198 16.30 -23.89 -21.28
CA ALA A 198 16.71 -22.51 -21.02
C ALA A 198 15.65 -21.71 -20.21
N GLN A 199 14.36 -22.01 -20.40
CA GLN A 199 13.28 -21.38 -19.62
C GLN A 199 13.23 -21.94 -18.20
N HIS A 200 13.38 -23.26 -18.05
CA HIS A 200 13.46 -23.91 -16.74
C HIS A 200 14.67 -23.41 -15.95
N ALA A 201 15.86 -23.36 -16.56
CA ALA A 201 17.06 -22.82 -15.93
C ALA A 201 16.91 -21.34 -15.53
N MET A 202 16.25 -20.51 -16.35
CA MET A 202 15.95 -19.12 -16.01
C MET A 202 15.00 -19.02 -14.81
N ALA A 203 14.01 -19.91 -14.71
CA ALA A 203 13.13 -19.99 -13.55
C ALA A 203 13.91 -20.38 -12.29
N GLN A 204 14.78 -21.40 -12.38
CA GLN A 204 15.61 -21.84 -11.26
C GLN A 204 16.54 -20.71 -10.78
N ASP A 205 17.26 -20.03 -11.67
CA ASP A 205 18.14 -18.90 -11.32
C ASP A 205 17.38 -17.78 -10.60
N ALA A 206 16.12 -17.50 -11.00
CA ALA A 206 15.31 -16.54 -10.28
C ALA A 206 14.97 -17.03 -8.86
N ILE A 207 14.57 -18.29 -8.68
CA ILE A 207 14.29 -18.84 -7.34
C ILE A 207 15.54 -18.81 -6.45
N ASP A 208 16.69 -19.14 -7.02
CA ASP A 208 17.98 -19.14 -6.32
C ASP A 208 18.29 -17.75 -5.71
N ARG A 209 17.98 -16.68 -6.46
CA ARG A 209 18.24 -15.30 -6.04
C ARG A 209 17.14 -14.70 -5.15
N TRP A 210 15.89 -15.13 -5.31
CA TRP A 210 14.74 -14.50 -4.63
C TRP A 210 14.26 -15.23 -3.37
N TRP A 211 14.68 -16.49 -3.15
CA TRP A 211 14.25 -17.28 -1.99
C TRP A 211 14.60 -16.62 -0.65
N TRP A 212 15.89 -16.44 -0.35
CA TRP A 212 16.36 -15.88 0.91
C TRP A 212 15.86 -14.45 1.15
N PRO A 213 15.91 -13.54 0.16
CA PRO A 213 15.30 -12.22 0.30
C PRO A 213 13.80 -12.25 0.65
N SER A 214 13.04 -13.22 0.12
CA SER A 214 11.61 -13.37 0.45
C SER A 214 11.42 -13.78 1.91
N LEU A 215 12.29 -14.64 2.46
CA LEU A 215 12.25 -15.00 3.89
C LEU A 215 12.63 -13.83 4.82
N MET A 216 13.49 -12.93 4.35
CA MET A 216 13.87 -11.71 5.09
C MET A 216 12.71 -10.70 5.20
N MET A 217 11.68 -10.77 4.36
CA MET A 217 10.52 -9.87 4.41
C MET A 217 9.75 -9.94 5.71
N PHE A 218 9.79 -11.09 6.40
CA PHE A 218 9.13 -11.27 7.70
C PHE A 218 9.84 -10.51 8.83
N GLY A 219 11.01 -9.90 8.57
CA GLY A 219 11.78 -9.15 9.55
C GLY A 219 12.78 -10.03 10.33
N PRO A 220 13.45 -9.44 11.33
CA PRO A 220 14.47 -10.14 12.13
C PRO A 220 13.88 -11.28 12.97
N PRO A 221 14.71 -12.17 13.53
CA PRO A 221 14.26 -13.17 14.50
C PRO A 221 13.50 -12.54 15.67
N ASP A 222 12.62 -13.30 16.32
CA ASP A 222 11.76 -12.76 17.38
C ASP A 222 12.56 -12.16 18.55
N GLY A 223 13.72 -12.75 18.86
CA GLY A 223 14.64 -12.25 19.90
C GLY A 223 15.33 -10.92 19.56
N GLU A 224 15.31 -10.49 18.29
CA GLU A 224 15.95 -9.27 17.80
C GLU A 224 14.94 -8.23 17.29
N SER A 225 13.64 -8.42 17.58
CA SER A 225 12.57 -7.51 17.15
C SER A 225 12.08 -6.59 18.29
N PRO A 226 12.64 -5.38 18.43
CA PRO A 226 12.37 -4.50 19.59
C PRO A 226 10.91 -4.03 19.70
N HIS A 227 10.16 -4.08 18.59
CA HIS A 227 8.76 -3.64 18.54
C HIS A 227 7.75 -4.79 18.70
N SER A 228 8.19 -6.06 18.69
CA SER A 228 7.29 -7.21 18.66
C SER A 228 6.41 -7.30 19.91
N ALA A 229 6.99 -7.19 21.11
CA ALA A 229 6.24 -7.37 22.36
C ALA A 229 5.05 -6.39 22.46
N GLN A 230 5.31 -5.10 22.23
CA GLN A 230 4.28 -4.07 22.29
C GLN A 230 3.24 -4.21 21.16
N SER A 231 3.69 -4.50 19.93
CA SER A 231 2.79 -4.67 18.78
C SER A 231 1.86 -5.87 18.95
N THR A 232 2.33 -6.94 19.59
CA THR A 232 1.52 -8.11 19.94
C THR A 232 0.55 -7.79 21.07
N ALA A 233 1.00 -7.10 22.13
CA ALA A 233 0.13 -6.69 23.24
C ALA A 233 -1.04 -5.82 22.76
N TRP A 234 -0.76 -4.87 21.87
CA TRP A 234 -1.78 -4.02 21.23
C TRP A 234 -2.56 -4.71 20.10
N LYS A 235 -2.30 -5.98 19.81
CA LYS A 235 -2.87 -6.74 18.69
C LYS A 235 -2.74 -6.01 17.34
N ILE A 236 -1.71 -5.18 17.17
CA ILE A 236 -1.30 -4.63 15.86
C ILE A 236 -0.79 -5.79 15.00
N LYS A 237 0.05 -6.64 15.62
CA LYS A 237 0.57 -7.87 15.04
C LYS A 237 -0.09 -9.07 15.74
N ARG A 238 -0.46 -10.09 14.96
CA ARG A 238 -1.17 -11.29 15.48
C ARG A 238 -0.29 -12.53 15.61
N HIS A 239 0.84 -12.53 14.91
CA HIS A 239 1.79 -13.62 14.84
C HIS A 239 3.21 -13.08 14.91
N SER A 240 4.16 -13.90 15.36
CA SER A 240 5.57 -13.53 15.42
C SER A 240 6.22 -13.49 14.03
N ASN A 241 7.45 -12.97 13.91
CA ASN A 241 8.14 -12.92 12.61
C ASN A 241 8.47 -14.35 12.19
N ASP A 242 8.99 -15.14 13.12
CA ASP A 242 9.41 -16.52 12.89
C ASP A 242 8.21 -17.44 12.62
N GLU A 243 7.07 -17.24 13.31
CA GLU A 243 5.82 -17.97 13.05
C GLU A 243 5.33 -17.79 11.60
N LEU A 244 5.35 -16.56 11.10
CA LEU A 244 4.91 -16.26 9.73
C LEU A 244 5.91 -16.75 8.70
N ARG A 245 7.21 -16.63 8.97
CA ARG A 245 8.26 -17.15 8.11
C ARG A 245 8.18 -18.68 7.98
N GLN A 246 8.02 -19.40 9.10
CA GLN A 246 7.87 -20.85 9.11
C GLN A 246 6.66 -21.28 8.28
N ARG A 247 5.50 -20.63 8.48
CA ARG A 247 4.29 -20.91 7.70
C ARG A 247 4.53 -20.71 6.20
N PHE A 248 5.23 -19.64 5.83
CA PHE A 248 5.54 -19.37 4.43
C PHE A 248 6.44 -20.45 3.82
N VAL A 249 7.48 -20.89 4.54
CA VAL A 249 8.33 -22.01 4.11
C VAL A 249 7.48 -23.24 3.83
N ASP A 250 6.62 -23.65 4.77
CA ASP A 250 5.76 -24.83 4.63
C ASP A 250 4.78 -24.72 3.45
N ILE A 251 4.36 -23.51 3.09
CA ILE A 251 3.53 -23.25 1.90
C ILE A 251 4.35 -23.37 0.61
N CYS A 252 5.58 -22.88 0.61
CA CYS A 252 6.42 -22.81 -0.58
C CYS A 252 7.01 -24.16 -1.01
N VAL A 253 7.38 -25.05 -0.08
CA VAL A 253 7.98 -26.34 -0.42
C VAL A 253 7.14 -27.16 -1.42
N PRO A 254 5.86 -27.50 -1.13
CA PRO A 254 5.04 -28.29 -2.08
C PRO A 254 4.74 -27.53 -3.39
N GLN A 255 4.76 -26.19 -3.35
CA GLN A 255 4.59 -25.37 -4.55
C GLN A 255 5.83 -25.43 -5.45
N ALA A 256 7.03 -25.40 -4.87
CA ALA A 256 8.30 -25.56 -5.58
C ALA A 256 8.42 -26.95 -6.21
N GLU A 257 8.06 -28.00 -5.47
CA GLU A 257 7.99 -29.37 -5.97
C GLU A 257 7.06 -29.48 -7.19
N SER A 258 5.88 -28.86 -7.13
CA SER A 258 4.92 -28.83 -8.23
C SER A 258 5.43 -28.08 -9.47
N LEU A 259 6.34 -27.12 -9.28
CA LEU A 259 7.05 -26.41 -10.35
C LEU A 259 8.26 -27.19 -10.87
N GLY A 260 8.69 -28.26 -10.19
CA GLY A 260 9.96 -28.94 -10.49
C GLY A 260 11.17 -28.00 -10.33
N LEU A 261 11.11 -27.08 -9.36
CA LEU A 261 12.19 -26.16 -9.01
C LEU A 261 12.70 -26.48 -7.61
N ALA A 262 14.00 -26.31 -7.39
CA ALA A 262 14.61 -26.44 -6.07
C ALA A 262 14.59 -25.11 -5.33
N LEU A 263 14.39 -25.14 -4.01
CA LEU A 263 14.66 -24.01 -3.14
C LEU A 263 16.16 -24.07 -2.74
N PRO A 264 16.92 -22.97 -2.80
CA PRO A 264 18.37 -22.95 -2.61
C PRO A 264 18.76 -23.04 -1.13
N ASP A 265 18.31 -24.10 -0.46
CA ASP A 265 18.53 -24.35 0.96
C ASP A 265 18.89 -25.83 1.20
N PRO A 266 20.18 -26.16 1.35
CA PRO A 266 20.63 -27.53 1.60
C PRO A 266 20.14 -28.13 2.93
N ASP A 267 19.76 -27.28 3.90
CA ASP A 267 19.27 -27.71 5.21
C ASP A 267 17.76 -27.92 5.24
N LEU A 268 17.06 -27.59 4.14
CA LEU A 268 15.61 -27.71 4.01
C LEU A 268 15.17 -29.17 4.07
N ARG A 269 14.40 -29.53 5.10
CA ARG A 269 13.88 -30.90 5.26
C ARG A 269 12.60 -30.94 6.10
N TRP A 270 11.72 -31.86 5.78
CA TRP A 270 10.55 -32.15 6.61
C TRP A 270 10.97 -32.69 7.98
N ASN A 271 10.44 -32.10 9.04
CA ASN A 271 10.64 -32.55 10.42
C ASN A 271 9.31 -33.12 10.96
N GLU A 272 9.23 -34.46 11.02
CA GLU A 272 8.04 -35.18 11.47
C GLU A 272 7.64 -34.86 12.93
N GLU A 273 8.61 -34.59 13.80
CA GLU A 273 8.34 -34.28 15.21
C GLU A 273 7.70 -32.89 15.37
N ARG A 274 8.14 -31.92 14.56
CA ARG A 274 7.62 -30.55 14.58
C ARG A 274 6.38 -30.38 13.71
N GLY A 275 6.17 -31.23 12.70
CA GLY A 275 5.14 -31.04 11.68
C GLY A 275 5.40 -29.81 10.79
N HIS A 276 6.68 -29.48 10.58
CA HIS A 276 7.16 -28.30 9.86
C HIS A 276 8.43 -28.63 9.08
N HIS A 277 8.77 -27.83 8.07
CA HIS A 277 10.10 -27.89 7.45
C HIS A 277 11.13 -27.16 8.33
N ASP A 278 12.22 -27.83 8.67
CA ASP A 278 13.44 -27.15 9.10
C ASP A 278 14.06 -26.48 7.86
N PHE A 279 14.59 -25.26 8.02
CA PHE A 279 15.26 -24.51 6.96
C PHE A 279 16.55 -23.87 7.49
N GLY A 280 17.49 -23.59 6.60
CA GLY A 280 18.82 -23.08 6.92
C GLY A 280 18.82 -21.66 7.51
N ALA A 281 19.99 -21.26 8.01
CA ALA A 281 20.15 -19.93 8.60
C ALA A 281 20.12 -18.83 7.52
N ILE A 282 19.30 -17.80 7.74
CA ILE A 282 19.29 -16.58 6.94
C ILE A 282 20.59 -15.80 7.17
N ASP A 283 21.14 -15.22 6.11
CA ASP A 283 22.21 -14.23 6.23
C ASP A 283 21.67 -12.91 6.79
N TRP A 284 21.68 -12.80 8.11
CA TRP A 284 21.26 -11.57 8.79
C TRP A 284 22.22 -10.40 8.56
N THR A 285 23.48 -10.65 8.17
CA THR A 285 24.42 -9.58 7.82
C THR A 285 23.93 -8.87 6.57
N GLU A 286 23.58 -9.63 5.53
CA GLU A 286 22.97 -9.10 4.31
C GLU A 286 21.70 -8.30 4.62
N PHE A 287 20.79 -8.88 5.41
CA PHE A 287 19.55 -8.22 5.82
C PHE A 287 19.80 -6.82 6.43
N TRP A 288 20.73 -6.73 7.39
CA TRP A 288 21.03 -5.46 8.05
C TRP A 288 21.72 -4.46 7.12
N GLU A 289 22.58 -4.90 6.21
CA GLU A 289 23.20 -4.03 5.21
C GLU A 289 22.17 -3.45 4.23
N VAL A 290 21.26 -4.29 3.72
CA VAL A 290 20.14 -3.84 2.87
C VAL A 290 19.28 -2.81 3.61
N LEU A 291 18.98 -3.03 4.90
CA LEU A 291 18.19 -2.11 5.71
C LEU A 291 18.89 -0.79 6.06
N LYS A 292 20.23 -0.74 5.98
CA LYS A 292 21.04 0.48 6.17
C LYS A 292 21.18 1.30 4.88
N GLY A 293 20.78 0.75 3.73
CA GLY A 293 20.97 1.40 2.43
C GLY A 293 22.09 0.81 1.58
N ASN A 294 22.76 -0.24 2.02
CA ASN A 294 23.94 -0.82 1.36
C ASN A 294 23.60 -2.07 0.51
N GLY A 295 22.33 -2.25 0.15
CA GLY A 295 21.91 -3.32 -0.74
C GLY A 295 22.04 -2.96 -2.23
N PRO A 296 21.76 -3.91 -3.13
CA PRO A 296 22.16 -3.80 -4.54
C PRO A 296 21.44 -2.69 -5.32
N CYS A 297 20.24 -2.28 -4.92
CA CYS A 297 19.49 -1.24 -5.61
C CYS A 297 18.98 -0.10 -4.73
N ASN A 298 19.35 -0.02 -3.44
CA ASN A 298 18.82 1.00 -2.51
C ASN A 298 18.93 2.43 -3.06
N ASP A 299 20.13 2.81 -3.49
CA ASP A 299 20.41 4.13 -4.05
C ASP A 299 19.61 4.38 -5.33
N GLU A 300 19.52 3.38 -6.21
CA GLU A 300 18.75 3.47 -7.45
C GLU A 300 17.26 3.69 -7.17
N ARG A 301 16.68 2.93 -6.24
CA ARG A 301 15.25 2.98 -5.90
C ARG A 301 14.84 4.35 -5.36
N ILE A 302 15.62 4.87 -4.42
CA ILE A 302 15.36 6.19 -3.83
C ILE A 302 15.66 7.30 -4.82
N SER A 303 16.77 7.25 -5.56
CA SER A 303 17.11 8.26 -6.57
C SER A 303 16.04 8.35 -7.66
N ARG A 304 15.52 7.22 -8.15
CA ARG A 304 14.43 7.20 -9.13
C ARG A 304 13.14 7.80 -8.57
N ARG A 305 12.79 7.48 -7.32
CA ARG A 305 11.60 8.03 -6.66
C ARG A 305 11.72 9.54 -6.43
N ARG A 306 12.88 10.02 -5.99
CA ARG A 306 13.17 11.45 -5.78
C ARG A 306 13.13 12.22 -7.08
N ARG A 307 13.84 11.75 -8.11
CA ARG A 307 13.84 12.37 -9.43
C ARG A 307 12.42 12.51 -9.99
N ALA A 308 11.60 11.46 -9.93
CA ALA A 308 10.20 11.53 -10.37
C ALA A 308 9.38 12.57 -9.58
N HIS A 309 9.67 12.74 -8.29
CA HIS A 309 9.03 13.77 -7.47
C HIS A 309 9.52 15.18 -7.85
N GLU A 310 10.82 15.39 -7.96
CA GLU A 310 11.45 16.68 -8.29
C GLU A 310 11.08 17.13 -9.71
N GLU A 311 11.25 16.28 -10.73
CA GLU A 311 10.89 16.58 -12.12
C GLU A 311 9.37 16.74 -12.32
N GLY A 312 8.56 16.12 -11.45
CA GLY A 312 7.11 16.26 -11.45
C GLY A 312 6.59 17.51 -10.71
N ALA A 313 7.46 18.35 -10.13
CA ALA A 313 7.06 19.51 -9.32
C ALA A 313 6.18 20.47 -10.12
N TRP A 314 6.58 20.82 -11.34
CA TRP A 314 5.83 21.74 -12.19
C TRP A 314 4.40 21.26 -12.48
N VAL A 315 4.17 19.95 -12.60
CA VAL A 315 2.84 19.38 -12.80
C VAL A 315 1.96 19.59 -11.57
N ARG A 316 2.52 19.34 -10.37
CA ARG A 316 1.81 19.55 -9.10
C ARG A 316 1.48 21.03 -8.89
N GLU A 317 2.43 21.91 -9.16
CA GLU A 317 2.25 23.36 -9.08
C GLU A 317 1.20 23.87 -10.08
N ALA A 318 1.23 23.38 -11.32
CA ALA A 318 0.25 23.70 -12.35
C ALA A 318 -1.16 23.26 -11.95
N ALA A 319 -1.31 22.03 -11.43
CA ALA A 319 -2.59 21.52 -10.94
C ALA A 319 -3.13 22.36 -9.77
N ALA A 320 -2.29 22.71 -8.81
CA ALA A 320 -2.67 23.57 -7.69
C ALA A 320 -3.07 24.98 -8.13
N ALA A 321 -2.34 25.57 -9.07
CA ALA A 321 -2.67 26.88 -9.65
C ALA A 321 -3.98 26.85 -10.43
N HIS A 322 -4.24 25.78 -11.19
CA HIS A 322 -5.51 25.57 -11.87
C HIS A 322 -6.66 25.46 -10.88
N ALA A 323 -6.53 24.64 -9.82
CA ALA A 323 -7.55 24.50 -8.80
C ALA A 323 -7.90 25.84 -8.13
N ARG A 324 -6.90 26.64 -7.73
CA ARG A 324 -7.12 27.97 -7.13
C ARG A 324 -7.94 28.93 -8.02
N LYS A 325 -7.80 28.84 -9.35
CA LYS A 325 -8.58 29.66 -10.30
C LYS A 325 -10.05 29.22 -10.40
N HIS A 326 -10.34 27.96 -10.13
CA HIS A 326 -11.65 27.35 -10.32
C HIS A 326 -12.42 27.13 -9.00
N THR A 327 -11.81 27.40 -7.85
CA THR A 327 -12.51 27.44 -6.56
C THR A 327 -13.31 28.76 -6.46
N PRO A 328 -14.65 28.71 -6.42
CA PRO A 328 -15.46 29.92 -6.26
C PRO A 328 -15.22 30.49 -4.85
N GLY A 329 -14.63 31.70 -4.76
CA GLY A 329 -14.47 32.40 -3.48
C GLY A 329 -13.12 33.09 -3.23
N THR A 330 -12.11 32.94 -4.09
CA THR A 330 -10.81 33.63 -3.95
C THR A 330 -10.46 34.48 -5.17
N ALA A 331 -11.44 35.19 -5.74
CA ALA A 331 -11.20 36.28 -6.67
C ALA A 331 -11.39 37.61 -5.94
N SER A 332 -10.26 38.19 -5.53
CA SER A 332 -9.98 39.62 -5.37
C SER A 332 -11.19 40.55 -5.22
N GLY A 333 -11.58 40.84 -3.98
CA GLY A 333 -12.21 42.11 -3.62
C GLY A 333 -11.20 43.25 -3.78
N GLY A 334 -10.87 43.61 -5.02
CA GLY A 334 -10.20 44.85 -5.35
C GLY A 334 -11.20 46.00 -5.23
N HIS A 335 -11.47 46.44 -4.00
CA HIS A 335 -12.16 47.70 -3.77
C HIS A 335 -11.19 48.83 -4.10
N THR A 336 -11.13 49.24 -5.36
CA THR A 336 -10.63 50.57 -5.72
C THR A 336 -11.71 51.57 -5.33
N SER A 337 -11.59 52.12 -4.12
CA SER A 337 -12.28 53.34 -3.73
C SER A 337 -11.74 54.49 -4.58
N THR A 338 -12.51 54.91 -5.59
CA THR A 338 -12.35 56.24 -6.19
C THR A 338 -13.37 57.18 -5.54
N PRO A 339 -12.98 58.41 -5.15
CA PRO A 339 -13.85 59.32 -4.44
C PRO A 339 -14.83 60.02 -5.40
N ASN A 340 -16.06 60.17 -4.94
CA ASN A 340 -17.15 60.93 -5.58
C ASN A 340 -16.74 62.38 -5.91
N ALA A 341 -17.12 62.83 -7.11
CA ALA A 341 -17.51 64.21 -7.38
C ALA A 341 -18.58 64.26 -8.50
N PRO A 342 -19.49 65.25 -8.50
CA PRO A 342 -20.83 65.11 -9.07
C PRO A 342 -21.06 65.80 -10.43
N ASP A 343 -22.11 65.31 -11.10
CA ASP A 343 -23.07 65.90 -12.05
C ASP A 343 -22.65 66.78 -13.25
N ALA A 344 -23.08 66.26 -14.41
CA ALA A 344 -23.72 66.89 -15.57
C ALA A 344 -23.29 68.29 -16.07
N THR A 345 -22.91 68.37 -17.36
CA THR A 345 -23.63 69.15 -18.39
C THR A 345 -23.02 69.01 -19.81
N ASP A 346 -23.93 68.80 -20.76
CA ASP A 346 -24.06 69.32 -22.14
C ASP A 346 -23.21 68.90 -23.37
N ALA A 347 -24.00 68.61 -24.42
CA ALA A 347 -23.88 68.98 -25.84
C ALA A 347 -23.04 68.17 -26.87
N THR A 348 -23.78 67.51 -27.80
CA THR A 348 -23.71 67.51 -29.30
C THR A 348 -22.37 67.15 -30.00
N ASP A 349 -22.24 66.45 -31.14
CA ASP A 349 -23.06 66.32 -32.35
C ASP A 349 -22.53 65.12 -33.21
N ALA A 350 -23.27 64.82 -34.28
CA ALA A 350 -23.30 63.65 -35.16
C ALA A 350 -22.10 63.35 -36.11
N THR A 351 -22.11 62.11 -36.65
CA THR A 351 -21.98 61.66 -38.08
C THR A 351 -21.36 60.25 -38.14
N ASP A 352 -22.07 59.20 -38.57
CA ASP A 352 -22.46 58.75 -39.93
C ASP A 352 -21.39 57.91 -40.67
N LYS A 353 -21.87 56.77 -41.22
CA LYS A 353 -21.40 55.95 -42.35
C LYS A 353 -20.66 54.61 -42.15
N THR A 354 -21.45 53.58 -42.50
CA THR A 354 -21.23 52.51 -43.52
C THR A 354 -20.44 51.25 -43.17
N ASP A 355 -21.21 50.16 -43.02
CA ASP A 355 -21.05 48.77 -43.52
C ASP A 355 -20.60 48.73 -45.02
N PRO A 356 -20.22 47.59 -45.67
CA PRO A 356 -20.59 46.20 -45.36
C PRO A 356 -19.52 45.10 -45.64
N THR A 357 -19.82 43.86 -45.21
CA THR A 357 -19.95 42.62 -46.03
C THR A 357 -19.45 41.35 -45.31
N ASP A 358 -20.44 40.57 -44.87
CA ASP A 358 -20.51 39.09 -44.76
C ASP A 358 -20.20 38.42 -46.13
N PRO A 359 -20.14 37.07 -46.36
CA PRO A 359 -20.65 35.96 -45.51
C PRO A 359 -19.87 34.63 -45.51
N THR A 360 -20.32 33.70 -44.66
CA THR A 360 -20.74 32.28 -44.92
C THR A 360 -20.44 31.42 -43.67
N ASP A 361 -21.40 31.08 -42.80
CA ASP A 361 -22.51 30.09 -42.90
C ASP A 361 -22.02 28.61 -42.73
N PRO A 362 -22.82 27.62 -42.27
CA PRO A 362 -23.27 27.45 -40.89
C PRO A 362 -23.29 25.96 -40.41
N THR A 363 -23.92 25.76 -39.24
CA THR A 363 -24.72 24.60 -38.80
C THR A 363 -24.06 23.38 -38.13
N ASP A 364 -24.38 23.31 -36.83
CA ASP A 364 -24.66 22.13 -36.00
C ASP A 364 -25.84 21.29 -36.59
N PRO A 365 -25.94 19.98 -36.29
CA PRO A 365 -27.01 19.61 -35.35
C PRO A 365 -26.69 18.46 -34.38
N THR A 366 -27.32 18.62 -33.22
CA THR A 366 -27.70 17.65 -32.18
C THR A 366 -28.18 16.28 -32.68
N ALA A 367 -27.77 15.21 -32.00
CA ALA A 367 -28.54 13.96 -31.89
C ALA A 367 -28.30 13.24 -30.55
N SER A 368 -29.36 13.15 -29.75
CA SER A 368 -29.56 12.28 -28.60
C SER A 368 -29.76 10.83 -29.02
N ALA A 369 -29.16 9.87 -28.29
CA ALA A 369 -29.56 8.47 -28.32
C ALA A 369 -29.35 7.82 -26.95
N ASP A 370 -30.46 7.65 -26.22
CA ASP A 370 -30.64 6.65 -25.17
C ASP A 370 -30.49 5.24 -25.77
N GLY A 371 -29.74 4.38 -25.07
CA GLY A 371 -29.48 3.01 -25.49
C GLY A 371 -29.32 2.08 -24.29
N THR A 372 -30.45 1.65 -23.74
CA THR A 372 -30.60 0.61 -22.72
C THR A 372 -30.05 -0.73 -23.23
N ALA A 373 -29.08 -1.33 -22.54
CA ALA A 373 -28.59 -2.68 -22.82
C ALA A 373 -29.26 -3.72 -21.89
N PRO A 374 -29.72 -4.88 -22.41
CA PRO A 374 -30.45 -5.87 -21.62
C PRO A 374 -29.52 -6.81 -20.84
N SER A 375 -29.97 -7.12 -19.62
CA SER A 375 -29.47 -8.18 -18.73
C SER A 375 -29.76 -9.57 -19.29
N GLY A 376 -28.78 -10.49 -19.27
CA GLY A 376 -29.04 -11.90 -19.52
C GLY A 376 -27.77 -12.74 -19.60
N ALA A 377 -27.27 -13.22 -18.46
CA ALA A 377 -26.32 -14.34 -18.40
C ALA A 377 -26.89 -15.41 -17.45
N PRO A 378 -26.98 -16.69 -17.88
CA PRO A 378 -27.52 -17.76 -17.04
C PRO A 378 -26.49 -18.25 -16.01
N ALA A 379 -26.97 -18.55 -14.81
CA ALA A 379 -26.20 -19.13 -13.71
C ALA A 379 -25.75 -20.58 -14.00
N PRO A 380 -24.57 -21.02 -13.56
CA PRO A 380 -24.15 -22.41 -13.63
C PRO A 380 -24.81 -23.26 -12.53
N ALA A 381 -25.31 -24.44 -12.91
CA ALA A 381 -25.89 -25.45 -12.03
C ALA A 381 -24.82 -26.17 -11.16
N PRO A 382 -25.18 -26.68 -9.97
CA PRO A 382 -24.24 -27.29 -9.03
C PRO A 382 -23.81 -28.71 -9.43
N ALA A 383 -22.50 -28.98 -9.37
CA ALA A 383 -21.95 -30.32 -9.52
C ALA A 383 -22.23 -31.17 -8.27
N GLY A 384 -22.92 -32.29 -8.47
CA GLY A 384 -23.26 -33.26 -7.44
C GLY A 384 -22.06 -34.09 -7.00
N SER A 385 -21.97 -34.28 -5.68
CA SER A 385 -21.08 -35.22 -5.01
C SER A 385 -21.48 -36.67 -5.27
N GLY A 386 -20.62 -37.43 -5.94
CA GLY A 386 -20.71 -38.89 -6.03
C GLY A 386 -19.59 -39.54 -5.21
N LYS A 387 -19.94 -40.14 -4.07
CA LYS A 387 -19.13 -41.14 -3.36
C LYS A 387 -19.08 -42.42 -4.21
N ALA A 388 -17.92 -43.04 -4.33
CA ALA A 388 -17.80 -44.47 -4.55
C ALA A 388 -16.55 -45.01 -3.84
N THR A 389 -16.81 -45.93 -2.93
CA THR A 389 -15.90 -46.83 -2.22
C THR A 389 -15.29 -47.88 -3.17
N ALA A 390 -14.00 -48.15 -3.02
CA ALA A 390 -13.38 -49.48 -2.94
C ALA A 390 -11.88 -49.31 -2.67
#